data_AF-A0A8T6M2C3-F1
#
_entry.id   AF-A0A8T6M2C3-F1
#
_cell.length_a   1.000
_cell.length_b   1.000
_cell.length_c   1.000
_cell.angle_alpha   90.00
_cell.angle_beta   90.00
_cell.angle_gamma   90.00
#
_symmetry.space_group_name_H-M   'P 1'
#
loop_
_entity.id
_entity.type
_entity.pdbx_description
1 polymer ?
#
loop_
_entity_poly.entity_id
_entity_poly.type
_entity_poly.pdbx_seq_one_letter_code
_entity_poly.pdbx_strand_id
1 'polypeptide(L)'
;MKKFTIGLLITFALLIPFGAATLSDFYNKITGKPISEEVQLEINVSGGHAPTITVYETLMTDVSGGLNEGPLTTDITIKFEADDLEGIGNINDSSARIQFTKSGEDTRSAICTKVGAESSGTSTNYTCTVTMQFWDGAGTWIINASILDLNGNYAEDTSKTFAVGSTAGFVIYPTSVVWSEINPGATNQPALNSVTLNNTGNIQRNVEVNSTNLLGETDNTKSLLANDFSIDINSGCAGTGMNRFTFVQIVGATLPKGNYLLNDGTGQEIVYFCLNQASSDLTQQIYSTQGEGAWTVRIA
;
A
#
# COMPACT_ATOMS: atom_id res chain seq x y z
N MET A 1 11.16 34.77 -117.41
CA MET A 1 10.37 33.69 -118.03
C MET A 1 10.03 32.71 -116.91
N LYS A 2 8.80 32.31 -116.57
CA LYS A 2 7.45 32.53 -117.09
C LYS A 2 6.54 32.83 -115.89
N LYS A 3 5.69 33.84 -116.04
CA LYS A 3 4.52 34.10 -115.21
C LYS A 3 3.48 33.03 -115.54
N PHE A 4 2.79 32.47 -114.55
CA PHE A 4 1.46 31.90 -114.75
C PHE A 4 0.54 32.36 -113.64
N THR A 5 -0.26 33.36 -114.02
CA THR A 5 -1.43 33.87 -113.33
C THR A 5 -2.59 32.93 -113.65
N ILE A 6 -3.25 32.34 -112.66
CA ILE A 6 -4.65 31.92 -112.75
C ILE A 6 -5.32 32.35 -111.45
N GLY A 7 -6.13 33.39 -111.56
CA GLY A 7 -7.09 33.77 -110.53
C GLY A 7 -8.28 32.83 -110.58
N LEU A 8 -8.80 32.52 -109.39
CA LEU A 8 -10.18 32.10 -109.25
C LEU A 8 -10.75 32.85 -108.05
N LEU A 9 -11.53 33.88 -108.40
CA LEU A 9 -12.38 34.66 -107.53
C LEU A 9 -13.58 33.76 -107.17
N ILE A 10 -13.70 33.32 -105.92
CA ILE A 10 -14.94 32.73 -105.40
C ILE A 10 -15.43 33.66 -104.29
N THR A 11 -16.31 34.57 -104.71
CA THR A 11 -17.14 35.40 -103.83
C THR A 11 -18.30 34.55 -103.34
N PHE A 12 -18.19 33.95 -102.15
CA PHE A 12 -19.32 33.30 -101.50
C PHE A 12 -19.90 34.24 -100.44
N ALA A 13 -20.94 34.97 -100.84
CA ALA A 13 -21.80 35.70 -99.92
C ALA A 13 -22.66 34.68 -99.15
N LEU A 14 -22.16 34.24 -97.99
CA LEU A 14 -22.92 33.46 -97.01
C LEU A 14 -23.50 34.43 -95.97
N LEU A 15 -24.67 34.98 -96.28
CA LEU A 15 -25.60 35.53 -95.30
C LEU A 15 -26.20 34.35 -94.53
N ILE A 16 -25.56 33.97 -93.42
CA ILE A 16 -26.17 33.07 -92.43
C ILE A 16 -26.76 33.96 -91.33
N PRO A 17 -28.07 33.86 -91.03
CA PRO A 17 -28.63 34.52 -89.87
C PRO A 17 -28.02 33.91 -88.60
N PHE A 18 -27.36 34.74 -87.80
CA PHE A 18 -26.90 34.37 -86.47
C PHE A 18 -28.13 34.09 -85.58
N GLY A 19 -28.49 32.81 -85.44
CA GLY A 19 -29.34 32.36 -84.35
C GLY A 19 -28.57 32.52 -83.04
N ALA A 20 -29.07 33.34 -82.13
CA ALA A 20 -28.44 33.75 -80.87
C ALA A 20 -28.30 32.63 -79.81
N ALA A 21 -28.23 31.36 -80.22
CA ALA A 21 -28.23 30.20 -79.32
C ALA A 21 -26.95 29.35 -79.36
N THR A 22 -25.92 29.71 -80.13
CA THR A 22 -24.78 28.80 -80.37
C THR A 22 -23.38 29.36 -80.07
N LEU A 23 -23.26 30.59 -79.55
CA LEU A 23 -21.97 31.13 -79.09
C LEU A 23 -21.63 30.74 -77.63
N SER A 24 -22.64 30.51 -76.79
CA SER A 24 -22.47 29.99 -75.41
C SER A 24 -21.88 28.58 -75.41
N ASP A 25 -22.39 27.71 -76.29
CA ASP A 25 -21.98 26.31 -76.36
C ASP A 25 -20.58 26.11 -76.97
N PHE A 26 -20.15 27.04 -77.82
CA PHE A 26 -18.80 27.05 -78.40
C PHE A 26 -17.75 27.56 -77.39
N TYR A 27 -18.11 28.55 -76.57
CA TYR A 27 -17.20 29.09 -75.55
C TYR A 27 -16.94 28.09 -74.41
N ASN A 28 -17.97 27.33 -74.00
CA ASN A 28 -17.84 26.27 -73.00
C ASN A 28 -17.00 25.06 -73.47
N LYS A 29 -16.84 24.88 -74.79
CA LYS A 29 -16.04 23.78 -75.38
C LYS A 29 -14.58 24.12 -75.67
N ILE A 30 -14.20 25.41 -75.74
CA ILE A 30 -12.84 25.84 -76.10
C ILE A 30 -11.97 26.20 -74.91
N THR A 31 -12.55 26.53 -73.75
CA THR A 31 -11.72 26.95 -72.60
C THR A 31 -11.15 25.79 -71.79
N GLY A 32 -11.66 24.55 -71.94
CA GLY A 32 -11.01 23.30 -71.51
C GLY A 32 -10.39 23.31 -70.10
N LYS A 33 -10.87 24.17 -69.20
CA LYS A 33 -10.29 24.37 -67.88
C LYS A 33 -11.33 23.91 -66.87
N PRO A 34 -11.05 22.87 -66.06
CA PRO A 34 -11.92 22.59 -64.93
C PRO A 34 -12.00 23.85 -64.07
N ILE A 35 -13.20 24.40 -63.90
CA ILE A 35 -13.46 25.59 -63.05
C ILE A 35 -13.50 25.23 -61.55
N SER A 36 -13.37 23.94 -61.24
CA SER A 36 -13.15 23.39 -59.91
C SER A 36 -12.57 21.98 -60.04
N GLU A 37 -11.57 21.67 -59.22
CA GLU A 37 -11.10 20.32 -58.94
C GLU A 37 -11.34 20.01 -57.46
N GLU A 38 -11.75 18.79 -57.14
CA GLU A 38 -11.87 18.35 -55.76
C GLU A 38 -10.46 18.04 -55.22
N VAL A 39 -10.06 18.77 -54.18
CA VAL A 39 -8.85 18.44 -53.42
C VAL A 39 -9.24 17.44 -52.35
N GLN A 40 -8.75 16.20 -52.46
CA GLN A 40 -8.79 15.27 -51.33
C GLN A 40 -7.79 15.76 -50.28
N LEU A 41 -8.31 16.28 -49.18
CA LEU A 41 -7.54 16.68 -48.02
C LEU A 41 -7.53 15.51 -47.04
N GLU A 42 -6.40 14.82 -46.92
CA GLU A 42 -6.19 13.83 -45.86
C GLU A 42 -5.41 14.51 -44.73
N ILE A 43 -6.06 14.72 -43.59
CA ILE A 43 -5.42 15.18 -42.36
C ILE A 43 -5.31 13.97 -41.44
N ASN A 44 -4.09 13.48 -41.23
CA ASN A 44 -3.81 12.52 -40.17
C ASN A 44 -3.55 13.27 -38.87
N VAL A 45 -4.49 13.18 -37.93
CA VAL A 45 -4.27 13.64 -36.55
C VAL A 45 -3.74 12.45 -35.77
N SER A 46 -2.42 12.40 -35.54
CA SER A 46 -1.78 11.38 -34.70
C SER A 46 -1.53 11.95 -33.31
N GLY A 47 -2.56 11.97 -32.47
CA GLY A 47 -2.36 11.90 -31.02
C GLY A 47 -2.58 10.45 -30.63
N GLY A 48 -1.57 9.76 -30.11
CA GLY A 48 -1.75 8.39 -29.62
C GLY A 48 -2.80 8.35 -28.50
N HIS A 49 -3.51 7.25 -28.35
CA HIS A 49 -4.46 7.07 -27.26
C HIS A 49 -3.72 6.69 -25.98
N ALA A 50 -4.20 7.17 -24.83
CA ALA A 50 -3.75 6.61 -23.56
C ALA A 50 -4.25 5.18 -23.42
N PRO A 51 -3.47 4.26 -22.82
CA PRO A 51 -3.98 2.96 -22.46
C PRO A 51 -5.20 3.06 -21.56
N THR A 52 -6.02 2.01 -21.52
CA THR A 52 -7.05 1.82 -20.50
C THR A 52 -6.59 0.72 -19.55
N ILE A 53 -6.93 0.84 -18.26
CA ILE A 53 -6.52 -0.11 -17.23
C ILE A 53 -7.75 -0.80 -16.65
N THR A 54 -7.65 -2.11 -16.46
CA THR A 54 -8.62 -2.90 -15.68
C THR A 54 -7.88 -3.65 -14.57
N VAL A 55 -8.15 -3.29 -13.31
CA VAL A 55 -7.59 -3.98 -12.14
C VAL A 55 -8.44 -5.20 -11.76
N TYR A 56 -7.80 -6.33 -11.46
CA TYR A 56 -8.45 -7.58 -11.03
C TYR A 56 -8.24 -7.85 -9.54
N GLU A 57 -8.93 -7.10 -8.67
CA GLU A 57 -8.80 -7.21 -7.21
C GLU A 57 -9.24 -8.57 -6.66
N THR A 58 -10.15 -9.27 -7.34
CA THR A 58 -10.65 -10.58 -6.87
C THR A 58 -9.61 -11.70 -6.96
N LEU A 59 -8.51 -11.48 -7.68
CA LEU A 59 -7.40 -12.43 -7.84
C LEU A 59 -6.20 -12.09 -6.94
N MET A 60 -6.33 -11.07 -6.09
CA MET A 60 -5.23 -10.64 -5.24
C MET A 60 -5.01 -11.56 -4.05
N THR A 61 -3.83 -11.48 -3.43
CA THR A 61 -3.59 -12.10 -2.11
C THR A 61 -4.60 -11.53 -1.10
N ASP A 62 -5.45 -12.39 -0.54
CA ASP A 62 -6.39 -11.99 0.51
C ASP A 62 -5.65 -11.71 1.82
N VAL A 63 -5.72 -10.46 2.27
CA VAL A 63 -5.18 -9.98 3.55
C VAL A 63 -6.27 -9.38 4.44
N SER A 64 -7.55 -9.69 4.17
CA SER A 64 -8.67 -9.24 4.98
C SER A 64 -8.67 -9.81 6.40
N GLY A 65 -7.98 -10.94 6.60
CA GLY A 65 -7.70 -11.52 7.91
C GLY A 65 -6.51 -10.88 8.65
N GLY A 66 -5.72 -10.05 7.98
CA GLY A 66 -4.53 -9.42 8.54
C GLY A 66 -3.26 -9.71 7.75
N LEU A 67 -2.19 -9.00 8.10
CA LEU A 67 -0.84 -9.22 7.59
C LEU A 67 -0.11 -10.30 8.42
N ASN A 68 1.07 -10.71 7.97
CA ASN A 68 1.98 -11.50 8.79
C ASN A 68 2.35 -10.72 10.06
N GLU A 69 2.48 -11.41 11.19
CA GLU A 69 3.02 -10.80 12.41
C GLU A 69 4.50 -10.43 12.23
N GLY A 70 4.90 -9.34 12.88
CA GLY A 70 6.26 -8.85 12.89
C GLY A 70 7.27 -9.90 13.38
N PRO A 71 8.49 -9.91 12.82
CA PRO A 71 9.06 -8.91 11.92
C PRO A 71 8.81 -9.18 10.42
N LEU A 72 7.94 -10.14 10.09
CA LEU A 72 7.77 -10.57 8.70
C LEU A 72 6.93 -9.57 7.89
N THR A 73 7.31 -9.36 6.63
CA THR A 73 6.49 -8.60 5.68
C THR A 73 5.43 -9.50 5.04
N THR A 74 4.45 -8.90 4.39
CA THR A 74 3.41 -9.61 3.62
C THR A 74 3.46 -9.16 2.17
N ASP A 75 3.68 -10.12 1.27
CA ASP A 75 3.68 -9.85 -0.16
C ASP A 75 2.28 -10.05 -0.74
N ILE A 76 1.74 -8.96 -1.29
CA ILE A 76 0.43 -8.96 -1.96
C ILE A 76 0.68 -9.00 -3.46
N THR A 77 0.23 -10.08 -4.09
CA THR A 77 0.24 -10.20 -5.54
C THR A 77 -1.08 -9.69 -6.11
N ILE A 78 -1.02 -8.90 -7.17
CA ILE A 78 -2.17 -8.32 -7.85
C ILE A 78 -1.93 -8.27 -9.36
N LYS A 79 -3.02 -8.41 -10.12
CA LYS A 79 -3.02 -8.33 -11.58
C LYS A 79 -3.82 -7.14 -12.09
N PHE A 80 -3.36 -6.55 -13.19
CA PHE A 80 -4.17 -5.64 -14.00
C PHE A 80 -3.88 -5.86 -15.48
N GLU A 81 -4.86 -5.53 -16.32
CA GLU A 81 -4.74 -5.50 -17.77
C GLU A 81 -4.59 -4.05 -18.25
N ALA A 82 -3.72 -3.82 -19.22
CA ALA A 82 -3.67 -2.58 -19.99
C ALA A 82 -4.09 -2.86 -21.43
N ASP A 83 -5.01 -2.07 -21.97
CA ASP A 83 -5.46 -2.12 -23.37
C ASP A 83 -5.14 -0.82 -24.10
N ASP A 84 -4.51 -0.92 -25.26
CA ASP A 84 -4.07 0.21 -26.09
C ASP A 84 -4.54 0.00 -27.54
N LEU A 85 -5.22 1.01 -28.09
CA LEU A 85 -5.87 0.92 -29.42
C LEU A 85 -4.85 0.77 -30.56
N GLU A 86 -3.62 1.24 -30.36
CA GLU A 86 -2.50 1.13 -31.27
C GLU A 86 -1.76 -0.21 -31.15
N GLY A 87 -2.17 -1.05 -30.21
CA GLY A 87 -1.66 -2.41 -30.01
C GLY A 87 -0.64 -2.51 -28.88
N ILE A 88 -0.42 -3.73 -28.37
CA ILE A 88 0.49 -3.99 -27.24
C ILE A 88 1.95 -3.57 -27.50
N GLY A 89 2.34 -3.37 -28.77
CA GLY A 89 3.66 -2.87 -29.14
C GLY A 89 3.86 -1.39 -28.82
N ASN A 90 2.78 -0.63 -28.64
CA ASN A 90 2.80 0.77 -28.23
C ASN A 90 2.87 0.92 -26.70
N ILE A 91 2.64 -0.13 -25.91
CA ILE A 91 2.67 -0.05 -24.45
C ILE A 91 4.12 -0.03 -23.92
N ASN A 92 4.44 0.89 -23.02
CA ASN A 92 5.73 0.92 -22.34
C ASN A 92 5.69 -0.01 -21.10
N ASP A 93 6.01 -1.29 -21.29
CA ASP A 93 6.01 -2.31 -20.23
C ASP A 93 6.81 -1.91 -18.98
N SER A 94 7.91 -1.16 -19.15
CA SER A 94 8.78 -0.73 -18.05
C SER A 94 8.15 0.33 -17.14
N SER A 95 7.06 0.95 -17.58
CA SER A 95 6.31 1.97 -16.85
C SER A 95 5.17 1.42 -15.99
N ALA A 96 4.85 0.12 -16.11
CA ALA A 96 3.79 -0.51 -15.34
C ALA A 96 4.09 -0.46 -13.84
N ARG A 97 3.22 0.21 -13.07
CA ARG A 97 3.35 0.40 -11.62
C ARG A 97 2.03 0.13 -10.92
N ILE A 98 2.14 -0.27 -9.67
CA ILE A 98 1.01 -0.26 -8.74
C ILE A 98 1.39 0.44 -7.45
N GLN A 99 0.42 1.10 -6.84
CA GLN A 99 0.55 1.75 -5.55
C GLN A 99 -0.66 1.42 -4.68
N PHE A 100 -0.41 1.15 -3.41
CA PHE A 100 -1.42 1.08 -2.37
C PHE A 100 -1.32 2.31 -1.50
N THR A 101 -2.44 3.00 -1.35
CA THR A 101 -2.51 4.23 -0.55
C THR A 101 -3.62 4.13 0.50
N LYS A 102 -3.34 4.66 1.68
CA LYS A 102 -4.29 4.84 2.76
C LYS A 102 -3.93 6.11 3.52
N SER A 103 -4.94 6.92 3.85
CA SER A 103 -4.72 8.15 4.61
C SER A 103 -4.02 7.83 5.95
N GLY A 104 -2.94 8.56 6.23
CA GLY A 104 -2.11 8.38 7.42
C GLY A 104 -1.12 7.20 7.37
N GLU A 105 -0.95 6.53 6.24
CA GLU A 105 0.06 5.48 6.04
C GLU A 105 1.04 5.85 4.93
N ASP A 106 2.20 5.19 4.92
CA ASP A 106 3.14 5.26 3.81
C ASP A 106 2.56 4.59 2.57
N THR A 107 2.76 5.20 1.40
CA THR A 107 2.44 4.56 0.12
C THR A 107 3.33 3.33 -0.09
N ARG A 108 2.71 2.18 -0.37
CA ARG A 108 3.42 0.97 -0.80
C ARG A 108 3.35 0.88 -2.32
N SER A 109 4.46 0.59 -2.99
CA SER A 109 4.50 0.58 -4.46
C SER A 109 5.38 -0.53 -5.00
N ALA A 110 5.05 -1.02 -6.19
CA ALA A 110 5.87 -1.98 -6.90
C ALA A 110 5.93 -1.71 -8.40
N ILE A 111 6.99 -2.22 -9.02
CA ILE A 111 7.10 -2.38 -10.47
C ILE A 111 6.42 -3.69 -10.85
N CYS A 112 5.65 -3.67 -11.94
CA CYS A 112 4.92 -4.82 -12.41
C CYS A 112 5.68 -5.54 -13.53
N THR A 113 5.42 -6.83 -13.68
CA THR A 113 6.00 -7.66 -14.73
C THR A 113 4.92 -8.11 -15.70
N LYS A 114 5.21 -8.02 -17.01
CA LYS A 114 4.31 -8.45 -18.07
C LYS A 114 4.14 -9.97 -18.08
N VAL A 115 2.90 -10.43 -18.25
CA VAL A 115 2.54 -11.84 -18.35
C VAL A 115 2.31 -12.18 -19.82
N GLY A 116 3.37 -12.67 -20.50
CA GLY A 116 3.36 -12.86 -21.95
C GLY A 116 2.34 -13.87 -22.50
N ALA A 117 1.88 -14.82 -21.68
CA ALA A 117 0.91 -15.84 -22.12
C ALA A 117 -0.55 -15.34 -22.15
N GLU A 118 -0.83 -14.18 -21.57
CA GLU A 118 -2.18 -13.62 -21.36
C GLU A 118 -2.37 -12.32 -22.16
N SER A 119 -1.77 -12.20 -23.35
CA SER A 119 -1.85 -10.98 -24.18
C SER A 119 -2.69 -11.19 -25.45
N SER A 120 -3.46 -10.16 -25.82
CA SER A 120 -4.16 -10.04 -27.09
C SER A 120 -3.38 -9.11 -28.04
N GLY A 121 -3.96 -8.75 -29.19
CA GLY A 121 -3.35 -7.77 -30.09
C GLY A 121 -3.25 -6.36 -29.49
N THR A 122 -4.17 -5.99 -28.60
CA THR A 122 -4.31 -4.66 -27.99
C THR A 122 -4.11 -4.64 -26.48
N SER A 123 -4.29 -5.80 -25.82
CA SER A 123 -4.30 -5.89 -24.36
C SER A 123 -3.17 -6.78 -23.84
N THR A 124 -2.57 -6.39 -22.72
CA THR A 124 -1.55 -7.21 -22.04
C THR A 124 -1.71 -7.16 -20.53
N ASN A 125 -1.46 -8.29 -19.89
CA ASN A 125 -1.62 -8.46 -18.44
C ASN A 125 -0.30 -8.23 -17.70
N TYR A 126 -0.40 -7.62 -16.53
CA TYR A 126 0.72 -7.38 -15.63
C TYR A 126 0.45 -8.01 -14.26
N THR A 127 1.50 -8.54 -13.65
CA THR A 127 1.50 -9.01 -12.26
C THR A 127 2.48 -8.17 -11.45
N CYS A 128 2.01 -7.66 -10.32
CA CYS A 128 2.79 -6.87 -9.38
C CYS A 128 2.81 -7.57 -8.03
N THR A 129 3.94 -7.52 -7.34
CA THR A 129 4.06 -7.98 -5.95
C THR A 129 4.43 -6.77 -5.10
N VAL A 130 3.49 -6.34 -4.25
CA VAL A 130 3.67 -5.21 -3.33
C VAL A 130 3.93 -5.74 -1.94
N THR A 131 5.03 -5.33 -1.33
CA THR A 131 5.38 -5.70 0.04
C THR A 131 4.74 -4.73 1.03
N MET A 132 3.84 -5.24 1.88
CA MET A 132 3.26 -4.56 3.04
C MET A 132 4.08 -4.87 4.29
N GLN A 133 4.22 -3.89 5.17
CA GLN A 133 4.88 -4.02 6.47
C GLN A 133 3.88 -4.53 7.51
N PHE A 134 4.31 -5.34 8.48
CA PHE A 134 3.42 -5.88 9.51
C PHE A 134 2.68 -4.81 10.35
N TRP A 135 3.17 -3.57 10.35
CA TRP A 135 2.56 -2.43 11.03
C TRP A 135 1.69 -1.54 10.13
N ASP A 136 1.54 -1.87 8.84
CA ASP A 136 0.66 -1.15 7.92
C ASP A 136 -0.79 -1.28 8.39
N GLY A 137 -1.44 -0.13 8.58
CA GLY A 137 -2.72 -0.07 9.28
C GLY A 137 -3.85 -0.83 8.61
N ALA A 138 -4.67 -1.49 9.43
CA ALA A 138 -5.92 -2.10 9.01
C ALA A 138 -6.90 -1.10 8.39
N GLY A 139 -7.80 -1.59 7.55
CA GLY A 139 -8.84 -0.82 6.88
C GLY A 139 -8.76 -0.89 5.36
N THR A 140 -9.43 0.04 4.69
CA THR A 140 -9.51 0.09 3.24
C THR A 140 -8.31 0.82 2.64
N TRP A 141 -7.61 0.15 1.72
CA TRP A 141 -6.51 0.68 0.93
C TRP A 141 -6.96 0.86 -0.53
N ILE A 142 -6.60 1.98 -1.13
CA ILE A 142 -6.88 2.29 -2.54
C ILE A 142 -5.77 1.68 -3.40
N ILE A 143 -6.16 1.02 -4.47
CA ILE A 143 -5.26 0.47 -5.48
C ILE A 143 -5.17 1.49 -6.60
N ASN A 144 -3.97 2.01 -6.87
CA ASN A 144 -3.67 2.82 -8.05
C ASN A 144 -2.76 2.01 -8.98
N ALA A 145 -3.31 1.54 -10.10
CA ALA A 145 -2.53 0.94 -11.18
C ALA A 145 -2.26 2.01 -12.24
N SER A 146 -1.03 2.08 -12.76
CA SER A 146 -0.68 3.04 -13.80
C SER A 146 0.31 2.50 -14.82
N ILE A 147 0.23 3.05 -16.04
CA ILE A 147 1.09 2.69 -17.16
C ILE A 147 1.16 3.83 -18.18
N LEU A 148 2.28 3.90 -18.91
CA LEU A 148 2.49 4.79 -20.06
C LEU A 148 2.52 3.98 -21.36
N ASP A 149 2.15 4.62 -22.47
CA ASP A 149 2.52 4.15 -23.80
C ASP A 149 3.92 4.69 -24.22
N LEU A 150 4.39 4.34 -25.42
CA LEU A 150 5.66 4.80 -25.96
C LEU A 150 5.62 6.26 -26.45
N ASN A 151 4.44 6.85 -26.60
CA ASN A 151 4.23 8.26 -26.96
C ASN A 151 4.15 9.17 -25.73
N GLY A 152 4.16 8.60 -24.52
CA GLY A 152 4.09 9.33 -23.25
C GLY A 152 2.66 9.61 -22.76
N ASN A 153 1.64 9.00 -23.38
CA ASN A 153 0.28 9.05 -22.88
C ASN A 153 0.16 8.20 -21.60
N TYR A 154 -0.45 8.78 -20.57
CA TYR A 154 -0.54 8.20 -19.23
C TYR A 154 -1.94 7.70 -18.93
N ALA A 155 -2.01 6.52 -18.31
CA ALA A 155 -3.24 5.95 -17.79
C ALA A 155 -3.08 5.60 -16.30
N GLU A 156 -4.14 5.85 -15.54
CA GLU A 156 -4.28 5.42 -14.14
C GLU A 156 -5.69 4.91 -13.85
N ASP A 157 -5.81 3.91 -12.98
CA ASP A 157 -7.08 3.44 -12.42
C ASP A 157 -6.97 3.37 -10.89
N THR A 158 -7.82 4.15 -10.22
CA THR A 158 -7.97 4.21 -8.75
C THR A 158 -9.34 3.74 -8.27
N SER A 159 -10.12 3.07 -9.13
CA SER A 159 -11.50 2.69 -8.84
C SER A 159 -11.62 1.51 -7.87
N LYS A 160 -10.52 0.79 -7.63
CA LYS A 160 -10.48 -0.42 -6.80
C LYS A 160 -9.88 -0.18 -5.43
N THR A 161 -10.35 -0.99 -4.48
CA THR A 161 -9.88 -1.00 -3.10
C THR A 161 -9.79 -2.42 -2.58
N PHE A 162 -8.98 -2.63 -1.55
CA PHE A 162 -8.97 -3.88 -0.78
C PHE A 162 -8.95 -3.59 0.73
N ALA A 163 -9.28 -4.60 1.53
CA ALA A 163 -9.28 -4.50 2.98
C ALA A 163 -8.04 -5.21 3.56
N VAL A 164 -7.33 -4.52 4.45
CA VAL A 164 -6.32 -5.09 5.33
C VAL A 164 -6.95 -5.35 6.69
N GLY A 165 -6.89 -6.60 7.16
CA GLY A 165 -7.39 -6.99 8.48
C GLY A 165 -6.54 -6.44 9.62
N SER A 166 -7.13 -6.41 10.81
CA SER A 166 -6.41 -6.07 12.03
C SER A 166 -5.64 -7.27 12.57
N THR A 167 -4.36 -7.10 12.84
CA THR A 167 -3.51 -8.09 13.51
C THR A 167 -3.15 -7.57 14.90
N ALA A 168 -3.22 -8.46 15.88
CA ALA A 168 -2.85 -8.19 17.25
C ALA A 168 -1.83 -9.23 17.68
N GLY A 169 -0.68 -8.76 18.16
CA GLY A 169 0.39 -9.63 18.63
C GLY A 169 1.45 -8.78 19.30
N PHE A 170 2.22 -9.37 20.21
CA PHE A 170 3.40 -8.74 20.76
C PHE A 170 4.41 -9.79 21.21
N VAL A 171 5.68 -9.39 21.25
CA VAL A 171 6.74 -10.17 21.89
C VAL A 171 7.32 -9.39 23.07
N ILE A 172 7.70 -10.12 24.11
CA ILE A 172 8.16 -9.59 25.40
C ILE A 172 9.64 -9.95 25.61
N TYR A 173 10.46 -8.98 26.04
CA TYR A 173 11.87 -9.22 26.38
C TYR A 173 12.38 -8.24 27.45
N PRO A 174 13.14 -8.71 28.45
CA PRO A 174 13.36 -10.11 28.81
C PRO A 174 12.08 -10.79 29.34
N THR A 175 12.08 -12.12 29.41
CA THR A 175 10.97 -12.93 29.93
C THR A 175 11.03 -13.13 31.46
N SER A 176 12.04 -12.58 32.12
CA SER A 176 12.20 -12.60 33.57
C SER A 176 12.44 -11.19 34.12
N VAL A 177 11.95 -10.99 35.33
CA VAL A 177 12.16 -9.77 36.12
C VAL A 177 12.81 -10.21 37.41
N VAL A 178 13.92 -9.56 37.77
CA VAL A 178 14.68 -9.93 38.97
C VAL A 178 14.87 -8.73 39.88
N TRP A 179 14.90 -9.00 41.17
CA TRP A 179 15.28 -8.04 42.21
C TRP A 179 16.65 -8.42 42.77
N SER A 180 17.34 -7.46 43.37
CA SER A 180 18.49 -7.74 44.22
C SER A 180 18.05 -8.45 45.50
N GLU A 181 18.95 -8.56 46.47
CA GLU A 181 18.60 -8.96 47.83
C GLU A 181 17.48 -8.07 48.39
N ILE A 182 16.41 -8.70 48.89
CA ILE A 182 15.27 -8.04 49.53
C ILE A 182 15.31 -8.35 51.02
N ASN A 183 15.49 -7.32 51.84
CA ASN A 183 15.41 -7.45 53.29
C ASN A 183 13.94 -7.56 53.74
N PRO A 184 13.64 -8.32 54.80
CA PRO A 184 12.31 -8.32 55.40
C PRO A 184 11.87 -6.90 55.78
N GLY A 185 10.65 -6.53 55.39
CA GLY A 185 10.11 -5.18 55.64
C GLY A 185 10.64 -4.08 54.72
N ALA A 186 11.52 -4.38 53.75
CA ALA A 186 12.00 -3.39 52.79
C ALA A 186 10.84 -2.78 51.97
N THR A 187 10.95 -1.50 51.65
CA THR A 187 9.95 -0.76 50.86
C THR A 187 10.56 -0.21 49.59
N ASN A 188 9.73 -0.04 48.56
CA ASN A 188 10.11 0.65 47.31
C ASN A 188 11.40 0.09 46.71
N GLN A 189 11.39 -1.19 46.37
CA GLN A 189 12.51 -1.90 45.76
C GLN A 189 12.23 -2.10 44.26
N PRO A 190 12.76 -1.26 43.37
CA PRO A 190 12.63 -1.44 41.93
C PRO A 190 13.28 -2.74 41.48
N ALA A 191 12.74 -3.37 40.44
CA ALA A 191 13.42 -4.46 39.76
C ALA A 191 14.74 -3.98 39.13
N LEU A 192 15.69 -4.89 38.97
CA LEU A 192 16.99 -4.61 38.35
C LEU A 192 16.90 -4.40 36.84
N ASN A 193 15.83 -4.90 36.21
CA ASN A 193 15.59 -4.78 34.79
C ASN A 193 14.14 -4.36 34.51
N SER A 194 13.96 -3.60 33.44
CA SER A 194 12.65 -3.37 32.83
C SER A 194 12.31 -4.48 31.85
N VAL A 195 11.08 -4.43 31.34
CA VAL A 195 10.57 -5.32 30.30
C VAL A 195 10.14 -4.47 29.12
N THR A 196 10.58 -4.83 27.93
CA THR A 196 10.16 -4.22 26.66
C THR A 196 9.11 -5.10 26.00
N LEU A 197 8.03 -4.46 25.56
CA LEU A 197 6.93 -5.04 24.80
C LEU A 197 7.05 -4.51 23.37
N ASN A 198 7.12 -5.40 22.39
CA ASN A 198 7.22 -5.05 20.98
C ASN A 198 5.94 -5.46 20.25
N ASN A 199 5.22 -4.51 19.66
CA ASN A 199 4.02 -4.79 18.89
C ASN A 199 4.37 -5.54 17.61
N THR A 200 3.85 -6.76 17.43
CA THR A 200 4.01 -7.52 16.19
C THR A 200 2.79 -7.39 15.27
N GLY A 201 1.77 -6.64 15.67
CA GLY A 201 0.57 -6.37 14.88
C GLY A 201 0.49 -4.95 14.29
N ASN A 202 -0.64 -4.65 13.66
CA ASN A 202 -0.90 -3.37 12.99
C ASN A 202 -1.92 -2.46 13.70
N ILE A 203 -2.25 -2.76 14.96
CA ILE A 203 -3.16 -1.97 15.79
C ILE A 203 -2.53 -1.64 17.14
N GLN A 204 -2.85 -0.46 17.66
CA GLN A 204 -2.52 -0.08 19.03
C GLN A 204 -3.42 -0.83 20.01
N ARG A 205 -2.85 -1.22 21.15
CA ARG A 205 -3.56 -1.89 22.24
C ARG A 205 -3.13 -1.36 23.61
N ASN A 206 -4.01 -1.54 24.59
CA ASN A 206 -3.63 -1.30 25.98
C ASN A 206 -2.90 -2.53 26.52
N VAL A 207 -2.12 -2.34 27.59
CA VAL A 207 -1.39 -3.44 28.24
C VAL A 207 -2.01 -3.71 29.60
N GLU A 208 -2.22 -4.99 29.90
CA GLU A 208 -2.69 -5.46 31.19
C GLU A 208 -1.72 -6.49 31.78
N VAL A 209 -1.66 -6.55 33.11
CA VAL A 209 -0.88 -7.55 33.84
C VAL A 209 -1.77 -8.32 34.80
N ASN A 210 -1.54 -9.62 34.91
CA ASN A 210 -2.07 -10.48 35.95
C ASN A 210 -0.90 -11.12 36.68
N SER A 211 -1.04 -11.24 38.00
CA SER A 211 0.03 -11.66 38.88
C SER A 211 -0.40 -12.72 39.88
N THR A 212 0.59 -13.39 40.43
CA THR A 212 0.48 -14.42 41.45
C THR A 212 1.43 -14.07 42.59
N ASN A 213 1.25 -14.67 43.76
CA ASN A 213 2.23 -14.46 44.83
C ASN A 213 3.55 -15.14 44.46
N LEU A 214 4.67 -14.57 44.91
CA LEU A 214 5.95 -15.26 44.86
C LEU A 214 6.08 -16.07 46.16
N LEU A 215 6.03 -17.39 46.06
CA LEU A 215 6.17 -18.27 47.23
C LEU A 215 7.64 -18.60 47.47
N GLY A 216 8.01 -18.79 48.74
CA GLY A 216 9.31 -19.32 49.11
C GLY A 216 9.50 -20.73 48.54
N GLU A 217 10.61 -20.98 47.85
CA GLU A 217 10.90 -22.28 47.24
C GLU A 217 11.22 -23.37 48.27
N THR A 218 11.67 -22.99 49.47
CA THR A 218 11.97 -23.92 50.57
C THR A 218 10.82 -23.97 51.59
N ASP A 219 10.33 -22.82 52.02
CA ASP A 219 9.17 -22.66 52.91
C ASP A 219 8.08 -21.87 52.19
N ASN A 220 7.13 -22.61 51.60
CA ASN A 220 6.01 -22.07 50.84
C ASN A 220 4.94 -21.39 51.71
N THR A 221 5.08 -21.41 53.05
CA THR A 221 4.22 -20.64 53.95
C THR A 221 4.63 -19.16 53.99
N LYS A 222 5.81 -18.82 53.45
CA LYS A 222 6.28 -17.45 53.25
C LYS A 222 6.03 -17.01 51.81
N SER A 223 5.63 -15.75 51.64
CA SER A 223 5.37 -15.20 50.32
C SER A 223 5.59 -13.70 50.24
N LEU A 224 5.88 -13.24 49.02
CA LEU A 224 5.69 -11.84 48.61
C LEU A 224 4.34 -11.76 47.90
N LEU A 225 3.43 -10.94 48.41
CA LEU A 225 2.07 -10.89 47.88
C LEU A 225 2.02 -10.09 46.59
N ALA A 226 1.22 -10.54 45.63
CA ALA A 226 1.00 -9.84 44.36
C ALA A 226 0.61 -8.36 44.55
N ASN A 227 -0.20 -8.07 45.57
CA ASN A 227 -0.70 -6.72 45.86
C ASN A 227 0.37 -5.77 46.39
N ASP A 228 1.53 -6.29 46.79
CA ASP A 228 2.68 -5.49 47.21
C ASP A 228 3.56 -5.07 46.03
N PHE A 229 3.23 -5.49 44.80
CA PHE A 229 3.95 -5.07 43.60
C PHE A 229 3.21 -3.97 42.83
N SER A 230 3.96 -3.12 42.14
CA SER A 230 3.45 -2.17 41.16
C SER A 230 4.17 -2.29 39.82
N ILE A 231 3.50 -1.83 38.76
CA ILE A 231 4.02 -1.74 37.40
C ILE A 231 3.72 -0.36 36.80
N ASP A 232 4.68 0.23 36.10
CA ASP A 232 4.57 1.58 35.51
C ASP A 232 5.32 1.65 34.17
N ILE A 233 5.02 2.66 33.36
CA ILE A 233 5.81 3.04 32.17
C ILE A 233 6.99 3.96 32.52
N ASN A 234 7.03 4.46 33.75
CA ASN A 234 8.15 5.23 34.29
C ASN A 234 8.92 4.41 35.32
N SER A 235 10.22 4.62 35.44
CA SER A 235 10.99 4.01 36.53
C SER A 235 10.50 4.50 37.90
N GLY A 236 10.24 3.60 38.84
CA GLY A 236 9.83 3.96 40.20
C GLY A 236 8.88 2.94 40.83
N CYS A 237 8.24 3.32 41.94
CA CYS A 237 7.33 2.48 42.73
C CYS A 237 5.95 3.12 42.92
N ALA A 238 5.61 4.11 42.08
CA ALA A 238 4.33 4.83 42.13
C ALA A 238 3.34 4.33 41.05
N GLY A 239 3.57 3.12 40.54
CA GLY A 239 2.84 2.56 39.42
C GLY A 239 1.46 2.00 39.76
N THR A 240 0.89 1.34 38.77
CA THR A 240 -0.36 0.58 38.91
C THR A 240 -0.13 -0.60 39.85
N GLY A 241 -0.88 -0.67 40.95
CA GLY A 241 -0.85 -1.80 41.87
C GLY A 241 -1.29 -3.09 41.17
N MET A 242 -0.49 -4.14 41.31
CA MET A 242 -0.79 -5.46 40.75
C MET A 242 -1.83 -6.17 41.63
N ASN A 243 -2.61 -7.09 41.05
CA ASN A 243 -3.63 -7.83 41.78
C ASN A 243 -3.51 -9.34 41.48
N ARG A 244 -3.71 -10.15 42.51
CA ARG A 244 -3.63 -11.61 42.39
C ARG A 244 -4.77 -12.13 41.52
N PHE A 245 -4.44 -12.92 40.50
CA PHE A 245 -5.37 -13.59 39.58
C PHE A 245 -6.33 -12.67 38.82
N THR A 246 -6.07 -11.36 38.80
CA THR A 246 -6.92 -10.38 38.13
C THR A 246 -6.05 -9.55 37.19
N PHE A 247 -6.48 -9.42 35.94
CA PHE A 247 -5.84 -8.49 35.01
C PHE A 247 -6.14 -7.06 35.44
N VAL A 248 -5.08 -6.26 35.59
CA VAL A 248 -5.16 -4.83 35.81
C VAL A 248 -4.53 -4.11 34.62
N GLN A 249 -5.20 -3.08 34.12
CA GLN A 249 -4.65 -2.22 33.07
C GLN A 249 -3.51 -1.37 33.64
N ILE A 250 -2.35 -1.41 33.00
CA ILE A 250 -1.21 -0.57 33.37
C ILE A 250 -1.52 0.86 32.94
N VAL A 251 -1.68 1.76 33.91
CA VAL A 251 -2.04 3.16 33.65
C VAL A 251 -0.99 3.81 32.75
N GLY A 252 -1.43 4.39 31.63
CA GLY A 252 -0.58 5.07 30.67
C GLY A 252 0.10 4.15 29.65
N ALA A 253 0.18 2.83 29.90
CA ALA A 253 0.82 1.91 28.97
C ALA A 253 -0.04 1.72 27.72
N THR A 254 0.57 2.04 26.58
CA THR A 254 -0.02 1.79 25.27
C THR A 254 1.03 1.13 24.41
N LEU A 255 0.68 0.04 23.74
CA LEU A 255 1.58 -0.60 22.81
C LEU A 255 1.24 -0.08 21.40
N PRO A 256 1.92 0.99 20.91
CA PRO A 256 1.60 1.59 19.61
C PRO A 256 1.87 0.59 18.49
N LYS A 257 1.21 0.76 17.35
CA LYS A 257 1.65 0.07 16.12
C LYS A 257 2.93 0.75 15.60
N GLY A 258 3.83 -0.02 14.99
CA GLY A 258 5.03 0.56 14.37
C GLY A 258 6.16 -0.44 14.20
N ASN A 259 7.26 0.03 13.64
CA ASN A 259 8.45 -0.77 13.43
C ASN A 259 9.30 -0.87 14.71
N TYR A 260 9.02 -1.88 15.53
CA TYR A 260 9.77 -2.13 16.77
C TYR A 260 11.27 -2.45 16.55
N LEU A 261 11.70 -2.77 15.32
CA LEU A 261 13.10 -3.06 15.03
C LEU A 261 14.00 -1.82 15.11
N LEU A 262 13.42 -0.62 15.11
CA LEU A 262 14.16 0.64 15.23
C LEU A 262 14.72 0.87 16.64
N ASN A 263 14.14 0.25 17.67
CA ASN A 263 14.53 0.44 19.07
C ASN A 263 14.53 1.90 19.53
N ASP A 264 13.56 2.69 19.04
CA ASP A 264 13.40 4.12 19.33
C ASP A 264 12.07 4.44 20.05
N GLY A 265 11.33 3.42 20.49
CA GLY A 265 9.99 3.54 21.06
C GLY A 265 8.86 3.35 20.02
N THR A 266 9.16 3.38 18.72
CA THR A 266 8.17 3.11 17.67
C THR A 266 7.74 1.66 17.72
N GLY A 267 6.45 1.39 17.94
CA GLY A 267 5.96 0.01 18.07
C GLY A 267 6.39 -0.69 19.36
N GLN A 268 6.86 0.06 20.37
CA GLN A 268 7.40 -0.49 21.62
C GLN A 268 6.77 0.18 22.84
N GLU A 269 6.76 -0.53 23.96
CA GLU A 269 6.43 0.00 25.28
C GLU A 269 7.39 -0.61 26.30
N ILE A 270 7.87 0.18 27.26
CA ILE A 270 8.75 -0.30 28.33
C ILE A 270 8.00 -0.20 29.65
N VAL A 271 7.97 -1.31 30.38
CA VAL A 271 7.34 -1.39 31.70
C VAL A 271 8.36 -1.72 32.78
N TYR A 272 8.18 -1.11 33.94
CA TYR A 272 9.05 -1.20 35.11
C TYR A 272 8.27 -1.81 36.25
N PHE A 273 8.86 -2.78 36.94
CA PHE A 273 8.26 -3.44 38.10
C PHE A 273 8.91 -2.92 39.39
N CYS A 274 8.12 -2.81 40.46
CA CYS A 274 8.62 -2.52 41.79
C CYS A 274 7.91 -3.37 42.85
N LEU A 275 8.66 -3.77 43.88
CA LEU A 275 8.13 -4.28 45.13
C LEU A 275 7.94 -3.10 46.09
N ASN A 276 6.70 -2.69 46.33
CA ASN A 276 6.34 -1.57 47.18
C ASN A 276 6.61 -1.88 48.66
N GLN A 277 6.33 -3.13 49.10
CA GLN A 277 6.51 -3.57 50.48
C GLN A 277 6.83 -5.07 50.55
N ALA A 278 7.98 -5.42 51.12
CA ALA A 278 8.30 -6.80 51.47
C ALA A 278 7.67 -7.17 52.83
N SER A 279 7.19 -8.41 53.00
CA SER A 279 6.73 -8.89 54.30
C SER A 279 7.87 -8.85 55.33
N SER A 280 7.55 -8.59 56.60
CA SER A 280 8.54 -8.56 57.69
C SER A 280 8.96 -9.95 58.18
N ASP A 281 8.25 -10.99 57.79
CA ASP A 281 8.45 -12.37 58.25
C ASP A 281 9.13 -13.27 57.21
N LEU A 282 9.71 -12.67 56.16
CA LEU A 282 10.48 -13.39 55.15
C LEU A 282 11.71 -14.05 55.77
N THR A 283 12.08 -15.20 55.22
CA THR A 283 13.27 -15.96 55.59
C THR A 283 14.23 -16.01 54.40
N GLN A 284 15.50 -16.36 54.64
CA GLN A 284 16.49 -16.43 53.56
C GLN A 284 16.19 -17.62 52.63
N GLN A 285 15.64 -17.33 51.45
CA GLN A 285 15.34 -18.29 50.40
C GLN A 285 15.04 -17.55 49.08
N ILE A 286 14.82 -18.31 48.00
CA ILE A 286 14.32 -17.78 46.74
C ILE A 286 12.79 -17.68 46.82
N TYR A 287 12.25 -16.58 46.31
CA TYR A 287 10.82 -16.37 46.12
C TYR A 287 10.53 -16.27 44.62
N SER A 288 9.68 -17.14 44.10
CA SER A 288 9.44 -17.22 42.66
C SER A 288 8.00 -17.57 42.32
N THR A 289 7.67 -17.45 41.03
CA THR A 289 6.37 -17.83 40.48
C THR A 289 6.20 -19.35 40.33
N GLN A 290 7.18 -20.17 40.74
CA GLN A 290 7.13 -21.62 40.55
C GLN A 290 5.93 -22.27 41.28
N GLY A 291 5.55 -21.74 42.44
CA GLY A 291 4.49 -22.29 43.27
C GLY A 291 3.06 -21.93 42.84
N GLU A 292 2.84 -20.72 42.32
CA GLU A 292 1.49 -20.23 41.95
C GLU A 292 1.28 -19.98 40.45
N GLY A 293 2.33 -20.12 39.62
CA GLY A 293 2.28 -19.87 38.17
C GLY A 293 2.84 -18.50 37.78
N ALA A 294 3.27 -18.39 36.52
CA ALA A 294 3.90 -17.19 35.99
C ALA A 294 2.95 -15.98 35.94
N TRP A 295 3.51 -14.80 36.13
CA TRP A 295 2.80 -13.56 35.82
C TRP A 295 2.55 -13.47 34.32
N THR A 296 1.40 -12.92 33.95
CA THR A 296 0.98 -12.82 32.55
C THR A 296 0.79 -11.36 32.19
N VAL A 297 1.52 -10.92 31.17
CA VAL A 297 1.25 -9.65 30.48
C VAL A 297 0.44 -9.97 29.22
N ARG A 298 -0.57 -9.16 28.92
CA ARG A 298 -1.35 -9.28 27.69
C ARG A 298 -1.67 -7.91 27.10
N ILE A 299 -2.03 -7.93 25.83
CA ILE A 299 -2.67 -6.81 25.15
C ILE A 299 -4.20 -6.93 25.24
N ALA A 300 -4.90 -5.80 25.41
CA ALA A 300 -6.36 -5.69 25.51
C ALA A 300 -6.92 -4.69 24.49
#